data_AF-A0A0H2SS74-F1
#
_entry.id   AF-A0A0H2SS74-F1
#
_cell.length_a   1.000
_cell.length_b   1.000
_cell.length_c   1.000
_cell.angle_alpha   90.00
_cell.angle_beta   90.00
_cell.angle_gamma   90.00
#
_symmetry.space_group_name_H-M   'P 1'
#
loop_
_entity.id
_entity.type
_entity.pdbx_description
1 polymer ?
#
loop_
_entity_poly.entity_id
_entity_poly.type
_entity_poly.pdbx_seq_one_letter_code
_entity_poly.pdbx_strand_id
1 'polypeptide(L)'
;MKQKFDIKVFANLNLILFFALAVLANIFIGFIIGSILSSFTQNDLWKVLFLFLGVISGLYNGIIELLKEAKKQNNEFRTKSKSKRDNNKNNNSFDN
;
A
#
# COMPACT_ATOMS: atom_id res chain seq x y z
N MET A 1 -22.48 10.05 24.21
CA MET A 1 -22.04 10.26 22.81
C MET A 1 -21.37 9.00 22.30
N LYS A 2 -21.97 8.24 21.37
CA LYS A 2 -21.28 7.13 20.70
C LYS A 2 -20.34 7.73 19.65
N GLN A 3 -19.06 7.83 19.98
CA GLN A 3 -18.01 8.15 18.99
C GLN A 3 -18.05 7.06 17.93
N LYS A 4 -18.54 7.40 16.73
CA LYS A 4 -18.42 6.52 15.56
C LYS A 4 -16.95 6.59 15.17
N PHE A 5 -16.16 5.62 15.62
CA PHE A 5 -14.81 5.42 15.11
C PHE A 5 -14.93 5.24 13.60
N ASP A 6 -14.43 6.22 12.83
CA ASP A 6 -14.44 6.17 11.37
C ASP A 6 -13.40 5.13 10.92
N ILE A 7 -13.86 3.90 10.75
CA ILE A 7 -13.06 2.74 10.33
C ILE A 7 -12.29 3.03 9.02
N LYS A 8 -12.81 3.95 8.19
CA LYS A 8 -12.15 4.45 6.97
C LYS A 8 -10.84 5.20 7.26
N VAL A 9 -10.76 5.94 8.36
CA VAL A 9 -9.55 6.65 8.78
C VAL A 9 -8.46 5.64 9.16
N PHE A 10 -8.81 4.60 9.92
CA PHE A 10 -7.89 3.52 10.29
C PHE A 10 -7.34 2.76 9.09
N ALA A 11 -8.19 2.45 8.10
CA ALA A 11 -7.75 1.79 6.87
C ALA A 11 -6.74 2.63 6.08
N ASN A 12 -6.97 3.95 5.97
CA ASN A 12 -6.06 4.86 5.28
C ASN A 12 -4.74 5.06 6.04
N LEU A 13 -4.75 5.10 7.37
CA LEU A 13 -3.53 5.18 8.18
C LEU A 13 -2.68 3.93 8.03
N ASN A 14 -3.29 2.74 8.06
CA ASN A 14 -2.57 1.49 7.90
C ASN A 14 -1.85 1.43 6.54
N LEU A 15 -2.53 1.91 5.49
CA LEU A 15 -1.98 1.99 4.15
C LEU A 15 -0.78 2.94 4.05
N ILE A 16 -0.90 4.15 4.63
CA ILE A 16 0.20 5.12 4.69
C ILE A 16 1.39 4.56 5.49
N LEU A 17 1.11 3.82 6.55
CA LEU A 17 2.12 3.24 7.42
C LEU A 17 2.90 2.15 6.68
N PHE A 18 2.22 1.24 5.97
CA PHE A 18 2.88 0.23 5.15
C PHE A 18 3.73 0.84 4.04
N PHE A 19 3.23 1.90 3.38
CA PHE A 19 4.01 2.63 2.39
C PHE A 19 5.28 3.24 2.99
N ALA A 20 5.13 3.96 4.11
CA ALA A 20 6.27 4.56 4.80
C ALA A 20 7.28 3.49 5.22
N LEU A 21 6.82 2.35 5.74
CA LEU A 21 7.66 1.24 6.17
C LEU A 21 8.42 0.61 4.99
N ALA A 22 7.76 0.41 3.84
CA ALA A 22 8.38 -0.13 2.64
C ALA A 22 9.48 0.79 2.08
N VAL A 23 9.20 2.10 2.04
CA VAL A 23 10.19 3.10 1.61
C VAL A 23 11.36 3.15 2.59
N LEU A 24 11.09 3.20 3.90
CA LEU A 24 12.13 3.28 4.93
C LEU A 24 13.02 2.02 4.92
N ALA A 25 12.43 0.84 4.79
CA ALA A 25 13.15 -0.42 4.71
C ALA A 25 14.11 -0.42 3.52
N ASN A 26 13.66 -0.04 2.32
CA ASN A 26 14.51 -0.04 1.13
C ASN A 26 15.61 1.02 1.19
N ILE A 27 15.34 2.19 1.78
CA ILE A 27 16.39 3.19 2.05
C ILE A 27 17.43 2.62 3.02
N PHE A 28 16.99 1.95 4.08
CA PHE A 28 17.87 1.36 5.09
C PHE A 28 18.77 0.27 4.48
N ILE A 29 18.18 -0.60 3.67
CA ILE A 29 18.87 -1.68 2.95
C ILE A 29 19.85 -1.09 1.93
N GLY A 30 19.43 -0.09 1.15
CA GLY A 30 20.29 0.62 0.20
C GLY A 30 21.48 1.31 0.89
N PHE A 31 21.25 1.91 2.05
CA PHE A 31 22.31 2.52 2.86
C PHE A 31 23.30 1.47 3.40
N ILE A 32 22.81 0.36 3.96
CA ILE A 32 23.68 -0.72 4.48
C ILE A 32 24.55 -1.29 3.37
N ILE A 33 23.93 -1.69 2.25
CA ILE A 33 24.63 -2.29 1.11
C ILE A 33 25.61 -1.27 0.51
N GLY A 34 25.17 -0.03 0.33
CA GLY A 34 26.01 1.05 -0.16
C GLY A 34 27.23 1.30 0.74
N SER A 35 27.05 1.27 2.05
CA SER A 35 28.13 1.51 3.02
C SER A 35 29.15 0.37 3.07
N ILE A 36 28.68 -0.87 3.01
CA ILE A 36 29.54 -2.05 2.89
C ILE A 36 30.36 -1.95 1.59
N LEU A 37 29.70 -1.72 0.46
CA LEU A 37 30.37 -1.72 -0.85
C LEU A 37 31.34 -0.55 -1.03
N SER A 38 30.99 0.63 -0.52
CA SER A 38 31.89 1.78 -0.49
C SER A 38 33.15 1.51 0.36
N SER A 39 33.03 0.71 1.43
CA SER A 39 34.20 0.28 2.22
C SER A 39 35.11 -0.67 1.44
N PHE A 40 34.56 -1.49 0.54
CA PHE A 40 35.35 -2.37 -0.34
C PHE A 40 36.01 -1.61 -1.50
N THR A 41 35.32 -0.65 -2.11
CA THR A 41 35.81 0.07 -3.30
C THR A 41 36.52 1.40 -2.97
N GLN A 42 36.58 1.81 -1.70
CA GLN A 42 37.09 3.12 -1.24
C GLN A 42 36.49 4.31 -2.00
N ASN A 43 35.24 4.17 -2.46
CA ASN A 43 34.59 5.16 -3.29
C ASN A 43 33.16 5.38 -2.79
N ASP A 44 32.87 6.61 -2.37
CA ASP A 44 31.57 6.98 -1.80
C ASP A 44 30.45 7.07 -2.84
N LEU A 45 30.79 7.07 -4.14
CA LEU A 45 29.81 7.03 -5.22
C LEU A 45 28.87 5.82 -5.12
N TRP A 46 29.36 4.68 -4.60
CA TRP A 46 28.53 3.49 -4.39
C TRP A 46 27.47 3.68 -3.32
N LYS A 47 27.77 4.38 -2.22
CA LYS A 47 26.77 4.71 -1.19
C LYS A 47 25.63 5.52 -1.80
N VAL A 48 25.96 6.56 -2.55
CA VAL A 48 24.98 7.46 -3.17
C VAL A 48 24.13 6.69 -4.18
N LEU A 49 24.75 5.90 -5.05
CA LEU A 49 24.04 5.12 -6.06
C LEU A 49 23.05 4.13 -5.44
N PHE A 50 23.48 3.37 -4.43
CA PHE A 50 22.61 2.40 -3.75
C PHE A 50 21.51 3.08 -2.92
N LEU A 51 21.77 4.26 -2.36
CA LEU A 51 20.73 5.05 -1.69
C LEU A 51 19.64 5.47 -2.68
N PHE A 52 20.02 5.98 -3.87
CA PHE A 52 19.06 6.32 -4.92
C PHE A 52 18.28 5.10 -5.41
N LEU A 53 18.94 3.96 -5.61
CA LEU A 53 18.27 2.69 -5.96
C LEU A 53 17.30 2.25 -4.85
N GLY A 54 17.69 2.38 -3.59
CA GLY A 54 16.84 2.09 -2.43
C GLY A 54 15.58 2.96 -2.41
N VAL A 55 15.73 4.27 -2.58
CA VAL A 55 14.60 5.21 -2.66
C VAL A 55 13.68 4.88 -3.83
N ILE A 56 14.21 4.72 -5.04
CA ILE A 56 13.42 4.47 -6.26
C ILE A 56 12.66 3.15 -6.14
N SER A 57 13.31 2.08 -5.68
CA SER A 57 12.66 0.78 -5.52
C SER A 57 11.61 0.79 -4.38
N GLY A 58 11.91 1.48 -3.27
CA GLY A 58 10.98 1.67 -2.16
C GLY A 58 9.73 2.42 -2.57
N LEU A 59 9.89 3.50 -3.32
CA LEU A 59 8.78 4.26 -3.89
C LEU A 59 7.98 3.44 -4.88
N TYR A 60 8.63 2.72 -5.81
CA TYR A 60 7.95 1.90 -6.80
C TYR A 60 7.09 0.81 -6.15
N ASN A 61 7.68 0.02 -5.25
CA ASN A 61 6.95 -1.04 -4.55
C ASN A 61 5.86 -0.47 -3.65
N GLY A 62 6.17 0.60 -2.90
CA GLY A 62 5.19 1.28 -2.06
C GLY A 62 3.98 1.77 -2.86
N ILE A 63 4.19 2.48 -3.96
CA ILE A 63 3.11 3.02 -4.81
C ILE A 63 2.29 1.88 -5.44
N ILE A 64 2.93 0.80 -5.88
CA ILE A 64 2.22 -0.38 -6.41
C ILE A 64 1.32 -1.01 -5.35
N GLU A 65 1.81 -1.16 -4.12
CA GLU A 65 1.04 -1.69 -2.98
C GLU A 65 -0.17 -0.80 -2.70
N LEU A 66 0.03 0.53 -2.67
CA LEU A 66 -1.03 1.52 -2.51
C LEU A 66 -2.12 1.39 -3.59
N LEU A 67 -1.70 1.29 -4.85
CA LEU A 67 -2.62 1.17 -6.00
C LEU A 67 -3.40 -0.15 -5.97
N LYS A 68 -2.76 -1.24 -5.52
CA LYS A 68 -3.39 -2.56 -5.43
C LYS A 68 -4.47 -2.58 -4.35
N GLU A 69 -4.18 -2.03 -3.16
CA GLU A 69 -5.13 -1.96 -2.06
C GLU A 69 -6.29 -1.00 -2.40
N ALA A 70 -6.01 0.15 -3.04
CA ALA A 70 -7.03 1.08 -3.50
C ALA A 70 -7.98 0.45 -4.55
N LYS A 71 -7.46 -0.37 -5.46
CA LYS A 71 -8.29 -1.13 -6.42
C LYS A 71 -9.13 -2.20 -5.73
N LYS A 72 -8.58 -2.90 -4.73
CA LYS A 72 -9.28 -3.94 -3.98
C LYS A 72 -10.48 -3.38 -3.21
N GLN A 73 -10.32 -2.23 -2.55
CA GLN A 73 -11.42 -1.53 -1.87
C GLN A 73 -12.55 -1.13 -2.82
N ASN A 74 -12.22 -0.66 -4.04
CA ASN A 74 -13.22 -0.32 -5.05
C ASN A 74 -14.00 -1.54 -5.57
N ASN A 75 -13.32 -2.68 -5.72
CA ASN A 75 -13.96 -3.91 -6.20
C ASN A 75 -14.86 -4.55 -5.12
N GLU A 76 -14.46 -4.57 -3.85
CA GLU A 76 -15.33 -5.04 -2.76
C GLU A 76 -16.62 -4.22 -2.64
N PHE A 77 -16.54 -2.90 -2.84
CA PHE A 77 -17.72 -2.03 -2.83
C PHE A 77 -18.69 -2.34 -3.98
N ARG A 78 -18.18 -2.70 -5.16
CA ARG A 78 -18.99 -3.11 -6.32
C ARG A 78 -19.65 -4.49 -6.12
N THR A 79 -18.96 -5.43 -5.49
CA THR A 79 -19.53 -6.77 -5.22
C THR A 79 -20.63 -6.72 -4.16
N LYS A 80 -20.46 -5.90 -3.10
CA LYS A 80 -21.50 -5.70 -2.07
C LYS A 80 -22.76 -5.02 -2.60
N SER A 81 -22.63 -4.09 -3.54
CA SER A 81 -23.78 -3.39 -4.12
C SER A 81 -24.56 -4.24 -5.13
N LYS A 82 -23.90 -5.14 -5.87
CA LYS A 82 -24.59 -6.13 -6.72
C LYS A 82 -25.38 -7.16 -5.90
N SER A 83 -24.77 -7.72 -4.84
CA SER A 83 -25.45 -8.70 -3.97
C SER A 83 -26.74 -8.16 -3.32
N LYS A 84 -26.79 -6.87 -2.95
CA LYS A 84 -28.04 -6.26 -2.42
C LYS A 84 -29.11 -6.04 -3.49
N ARG A 85 -28.73 -5.83 -4.75
CA ARG A 85 -29.68 -5.56 -5.85
C ARG A 85 -30.37 -6.85 -6.31
N ASP A 86 -29.66 -7.96 -6.32
CA ASP A 86 -30.21 -9.25 -6.73
C ASP A 86 -31.17 -9.83 -5.67
N ASN A 87 -30.91 -9.65 -4.37
CA ASN A 87 -31.85 -10.04 -3.32
C ASN A 87 -33.18 -9.25 -3.37
N ASN A 88 -33.16 -7.96 -3.71
CA ASN A 88 -34.40 -7.18 -3.82
C ASN A 88 -35.24 -7.62 -5.03
N LYS A 89 -34.61 -8.02 -6.13
CA LYS A 89 -35.33 -8.49 -7.32
C LYS A 89 -36.05 -9.82 -7.09
N ASN A 90 -35.49 -10.70 -6.25
CA ASN A 90 -36.08 -12.00 -5.97
C ASN A 90 -37.32 -11.89 -5.05
N ASN A 91 -37.32 -10.95 -4.11
CA ASN A 91 -38.44 -10.76 -3.17
C ASN A 91 -39.71 -10.25 -3.86
N ASN A 92 -39.57 -9.47 -4.94
CA ASN A 92 -40.71 -8.90 -5.66
C ASN A 92 -41.30 -9.85 -6.71
N SER A 93 -40.76 -11.07 -6.83
CA SER A 93 -41.18 -12.05 -7.83
C SER A 93 -42.01 -13.20 -7.24
N PHE A 94 -42.21 -13.24 -5.92
CA PHE A 94 -43.00 -14.27 -5.23
C PHE A 94 -44.43 -13.81 -4.85
N ASP A 95 -44.81 -12.58 -5.18
CA ASP A 95 -46.12 -11.98 -4.83
C ASP A 95 -47.10 -11.86 -6.03
N ASN A 96 -46.88 -12.59 -7.14
CA ASN A 96 -47.81 -12.66 -8.28
C ASN A 96 -48.37 -14.06 -8.50
#